data_AF-A0A1G9XCH0-F1
#
_entry.id   AF-A0A1G9XCH0-F1
#
_cell.length_a   1.000
_cell.length_b   1.000
_cell.length_c   1.000
_cell.angle_alpha   90.00
_cell.angle_beta   90.00
_cell.angle_gamma   90.00
#
_symmetry.space_group_name_H-M   'P 1'
#
loop_
_entity.id
_entity.type
_entity.pdbx_description
1 polymer ?
#
loop_
_entity_poly.entity_id
_entity_poly.type
_entity_poly.pdbx_seq_one_letter_code
_entity_poly.pdbx_strand_id
1 'polypeptide(L)'
;MPDLVEMELYCLEARGLIARAEDAVQQLGANGACEGHRLMAAQGLTAIRHLNRIIELHRNRLAFAALPNAVSPPTPPRRTWLALLRQRLTSGDPVLETRV
;
A
#
# COMPACT_ATOMS: atom_id res chain seq x y z
N MET A 1 -7.64 -0.53 -17.19
CA MET A 1 -7.77 -0.12 -15.78
C MET A 1 -8.98 -0.85 -15.26
N PRO A 2 -8.89 -1.59 -14.13
CA PRO A 2 -10.00 -2.35 -13.60
C PRO A 2 -11.17 -1.43 -13.25
N ASP A 3 -12.39 -1.89 -13.50
CA ASP A 3 -13.60 -1.16 -13.14
C ASP A 3 -14.00 -1.42 -11.68
N LEU A 4 -15.07 -0.75 -11.21
CA LEU A 4 -15.47 -0.85 -9.81
C LEU A 4 -15.90 -2.29 -9.43
N VAL A 5 -16.52 -3.02 -10.35
CA VAL A 5 -17.01 -4.38 -10.10
C VAL A 5 -15.84 -5.35 -10.01
N GLU A 6 -14.88 -5.24 -10.93
CA GLU A 6 -13.63 -6.00 -10.90
C GLU A 6 -12.85 -5.71 -9.60
N MET A 7 -12.87 -4.46 -9.14
CA MET A 7 -12.23 -4.12 -7.86
C MET A 7 -12.90 -4.75 -6.64
N GLU A 8 -14.22 -4.94 -6.65
CA GLU A 8 -14.90 -5.61 -5.55
C GLU A 8 -14.54 -7.10 -5.46
N LEU A 9 -14.31 -7.75 -6.60
CA LEU A 9 -13.78 -9.11 -6.65
C LEU A 9 -12.39 -9.18 -6.05
N TYR A 10 -11.48 -8.28 -6.41
CA TYR A 10 -10.14 -8.23 -5.81
C TYR A 10 -10.18 -7.97 -4.30
N CYS A 11 -11.09 -7.11 -3.82
CA CYS A 11 -11.28 -6.90 -2.38
C CYS A 11 -11.80 -8.15 -1.66
N LEU A 12 -12.67 -8.94 -2.31
CA LEU A 12 -13.16 -10.19 -1.75
C LEU A 12 -12.06 -11.26 -1.70
N GLU A 13 -11.30 -11.41 -2.78
CA GLU A 13 -10.18 -12.33 -2.85
C GLU A 13 -9.07 -11.97 -1.84
N ALA A 14 -8.72 -10.68 -1.72
CA ALA A 14 -7.72 -10.20 -0.78
C ALA A 14 -8.08 -10.53 0.67
N ARG A 15 -9.36 -10.37 1.06
CA ARG A 15 -9.84 -10.78 2.40
C ARG A 15 -9.66 -12.27 2.63
N GLY A 16 -9.98 -13.11 1.65
CA GLY A 16 -9.78 -14.55 1.75
C GLY A 16 -8.30 -14.94 1.87
N LEU A 17 -7.41 -14.27 1.14
CA LEU A 17 -5.96 -14.48 1.25
C LEU A 17 -5.41 -14.07 2.61
N ILE A 18 -5.86 -12.94 3.16
CA ILE A 18 -5.46 -12.47 4.49
C ILE A 18 -5.88 -13.48 5.56
N ALA A 19 -7.14 -13.93 5.54
CA ALA A 19 -7.64 -14.91 6.51
C ALA A 19 -6.80 -16.20 6.50
N ARG A 20 -6.52 -16.76 5.31
CA ARG A 20 -5.64 -17.93 5.19
C ARG A 20 -4.22 -17.69 5.68
N ALA A 21 -3.67 -16.50 5.43
CA ALA A 21 -2.34 -16.14 5.91
C ALA A 21 -2.30 -16.00 7.44
N GLU A 22 -3.35 -15.44 8.05
CA GLU A 22 -3.51 -15.34 9.51
C GLU A 22 -3.59 -16.72 10.14
N ASP A 23 -4.43 -17.61 9.59
CA ASP A 23 -4.54 -19.00 10.03
C ASP A 23 -3.20 -19.73 9.94
N ALA A 24 -2.46 -19.58 8.84
CA ALA A 24 -1.15 -20.19 8.66
C ALA A 24 -0.13 -19.71 9.70
N VAL A 25 -0.11 -18.40 10.00
CA VAL A 25 0.75 -17.83 11.05
C VAL A 25 0.39 -18.38 12.43
N GLN A 26 -0.90 -18.53 12.74
CA GLN A 26 -1.34 -19.11 14.00
C GLN A 26 -0.94 -20.59 14.12
N GLN A 27 -1.14 -21.38 13.06
CA GLN A 27 -0.75 -22.78 13.01
C GLN A 27 0.76 -22.97 13.15
N LEU A 28 1.59 -22.11 12.55
CA LEU A 28 3.04 -22.11 12.76
C LEU A 28 3.40 -21.90 14.23
N GLY A 29 2.71 -20.99 14.92
CA GLY A 29 2.87 -20.77 16.35
C GLY A 29 2.50 -22.02 17.17
N ALA A 30 1.35 -22.63 16.87
CA ALA A 30 0.85 -23.82 17.56
C ALA A 30 1.73 -25.06 17.36
N ASN A 31 2.33 -25.21 16.18
CA ASN A 31 3.18 -26.35 15.82
C ASN A 31 4.63 -26.21 16.32
N GLY A 32 4.94 -25.19 17.12
CA GLY A 32 6.27 -25.00 17.69
C GLY A 32 7.33 -24.59 16.67
N ALA A 33 6.94 -23.88 15.60
CA ALA A 33 7.90 -23.36 14.63
C ALA A 33 8.95 -22.47 15.33
N CYS A 34 10.21 -22.59 14.90
CA CYS A 34 11.28 -21.77 15.46
C CYS A 34 11.06 -20.28 15.18
N GLU A 35 11.71 -19.43 15.96
CA GLU A 35 11.50 -17.97 15.92
C GLU A 35 11.73 -17.36 14.54
N GLY A 36 12.75 -17.83 13.80
CA GLY A 36 13.01 -17.35 12.44
C GLY A 36 11.83 -17.59 11.49
N HIS A 37 11.20 -18.77 11.55
CA HIS A 37 10.01 -19.06 10.73
C HIS A 37 8.81 -18.20 11.11
N ARG A 38 8.62 -17.96 12.42
CA ARG A 38 7.53 -17.09 12.91
C ARG A 38 7.69 -15.66 12.42
N LEU A 39 8.91 -15.12 12.49
CA LEU A 39 9.22 -13.77 12.01
C LEU A 39 9.01 -13.63 10.50
N MET A 40 9.49 -14.59 9.70
CA MET A 40 9.28 -14.58 8.25
C MET A 40 7.78 -14.62 7.90
N ALA A 41 7.01 -15.48 8.57
CA ALA A 41 5.58 -15.57 8.33
C ALA A 41 4.83 -14.28 8.74
N ALA A 42 5.21 -13.66 9.86
CA ALA A 42 4.66 -12.39 10.32
C ALA A 42 4.96 -11.23 9.33
N GLN A 43 6.17 -11.20 8.76
CA GLN A 43 6.53 -10.25 7.71
C GLN A 43 5.69 -10.46 6.44
N GLY A 44 5.50 -11.71 6.02
CA GLY A 44 4.63 -12.06 4.90
C GLY A 44 3.20 -11.58 5.10
N LEU A 45 2.61 -11.85 6.28
CA LEU A 45 1.27 -11.36 6.62
C LEU A 45 1.19 -9.82 6.60
N THR A 46 2.23 -9.15 7.10
CA THR A 46 2.31 -7.68 7.08
C THR A 46 2.32 -7.14 5.66
N ALA A 47 3.07 -7.77 4.75
CA ALA A 47 3.12 -7.39 3.34
C ALA A 47 1.75 -7.56 2.66
N ILE A 48 1.06 -8.68 2.90
CA ILE A 48 -0.29 -8.91 2.33
C ILE A 48 -1.29 -7.86 2.84
N ARG A 49 -1.28 -7.56 4.15
CA ARG A 49 -2.13 -6.49 4.72
C ARG A 49 -1.83 -5.12 4.12
N HIS A 50 -0.57 -4.83 3.85
CA HIS A 50 -0.17 -3.59 3.18
C HIS A 50 -0.74 -3.52 1.75
N LEU A 51 -0.66 -4.60 0.99
CA LEU A 51 -1.25 -4.67 -0.36
C LEU A 51 -2.77 -4.52 -0.33
N ASN A 52 -3.47 -5.15 0.63
CA ASN A 52 -4.91 -4.97 0.79
C ASN A 52 -5.29 -3.50 1.01
N ARG A 53 -4.52 -2.77 1.82
CA ARG A 53 -4.74 -1.33 2.02
C ARG A 53 -4.62 -0.54 0.71
N ILE A 54 -3.69 -0.90 -0.16
CA ILE A 54 -3.54 -0.25 -1.48
C ILE A 54 -4.75 -0.55 -2.37
N ILE A 55 -5.21 -1.80 -2.39
CA ILE A 55 -6.40 -2.24 -3.14
C ILE A 55 -7.64 -1.46 -2.68
N GLU A 56 -7.86 -1.37 -1.36
CA GLU A 56 -8.97 -0.60 -0.78
C GLU A 56 -8.91 0.89 -1.12
N LEU A 57 -7.72 1.50 -1.06
CA LEU A 57 -7.53 2.89 -1.48
C LEU A 57 -7.88 3.08 -2.96
N HIS A 58 -7.54 2.13 -3.83
CA HIS A 58 -7.88 2.20 -5.24
C HIS A 58 -9.38 2.04 -5.48
N ARG A 59 -10.02 1.06 -4.81
CA ARG A 59 -11.49 0.90 -4.82
C ARG A 59 -12.19 2.20 -4.41
N ASN A 60 -11.76 2.82 -3.31
CA ASN A 60 -12.37 4.06 -2.82
C ASN A 60 -12.24 5.21 -3.83
N ARG A 61 -11.11 5.30 -4.54
CA ARG A 61 -10.93 6.29 -5.62
C ARG A 61 -11.87 6.06 -6.79
N LEU A 62 -12.05 4.81 -7.21
CA LEU A 62 -12.97 4.45 -8.29
C LEU A 62 -14.42 4.67 -7.90
N ALA A 63 -14.81 4.28 -6.68
CA ALA A 63 -16.13 4.55 -6.13
C ALA A 63 -16.43 6.05 -6.08
N PHE A 64 -15.45 6.87 -5.68
CA PHE A 64 -15.60 8.33 -5.68
C PHE A 64 -15.76 8.88 -7.10
N ALA A 65 -14.95 8.43 -8.07
CA ALA A 65 -15.02 8.88 -9.45
C ALA A 65 -16.34 8.48 -10.15
N ALA A 66 -17.01 7.43 -9.68
CA ALA A 66 -18.31 7.00 -10.18
C ALA A 66 -19.49 7.86 -9.68
N LEU A 67 -19.28 8.76 -8.70
CA LEU A 67 -20.34 9.60 -8.18
C LEU A 67 -20.69 10.74 -9.18
N PRO A 68 -21.98 10.98 -9.45
CA PRO A 68 -22.43 11.92 -10.49
C PRO A 68 -22.04 13.39 -10.27
N ASN A 69 -21.69 13.79 -9.04
CA ASN A 69 -21.26 15.16 -8.67
C ASN A 69 -19.89 15.17 -7.95
N ALA A 70 -19.01 14.24 -8.27
CA ALA A 70 -17.69 14.16 -7.66
C ALA A 70 -16.84 15.40 -7.97
N VAL A 71 -16.73 16.33 -7.02
CA VAL A 71 -15.68 17.36 -7.04
C VAL A 71 -14.38 16.63 -6.76
N SER A 72 -13.45 16.60 -7.72
CA SER A 72 -12.15 15.92 -7.59
C SER A 72 -11.54 16.18 -6.21
N PRO A 73 -11.13 15.14 -5.45
CA PRO A 73 -10.49 15.35 -4.18
C PRO A 73 -9.20 16.14 -4.44
N PRO A 74 -8.81 17.09 -3.56
CA PRO A 74 -7.61 17.87 -3.77
C PRO A 74 -6.44 16.90 -3.96
N THR A 75 -5.77 17.02 -5.09
CA THR A 75 -4.59 16.21 -5.42
C THR A 75 -3.65 16.31 -4.22
N PRO A 76 -3.29 15.18 -3.56
CA PRO A 76 -2.38 15.24 -2.43
C PRO A 76 -1.13 15.97 -2.91
N PRO A 77 -0.63 16.97 -2.17
CA PRO A 77 0.51 17.76 -2.61
C PRO A 77 1.62 16.78 -2.96
N ARG A 78 2.05 16.80 -4.23
CA ARG A 78 3.21 16.04 -4.70
C ARG A 78 4.29 16.24 -3.65
N ARG A 79 4.83 15.12 -3.10
CA ARG A 79 5.91 15.10 -2.11
C ARG A 79 6.81 16.30 -2.33
N THR A 80 6.71 17.29 -1.44
CA THR A 80 7.30 18.63 -1.56
C THR A 80 8.81 18.58 -1.81
N TRP A 81 9.46 17.48 -1.43
CA TRP A 81 10.85 17.16 -1.75
C TRP A 81 11.18 17.20 -3.25
N LEU A 82 10.32 16.70 -4.14
CA LEU A 82 10.57 16.75 -5.59
C LEU A 82 10.43 18.17 -6.15
N ALA A 83 9.53 18.97 -5.60
CA ALA A 83 9.39 20.38 -5.94
C ALA A 83 10.60 21.19 -5.44
N LEU A 84 11.05 20.94 -4.20
CA LEU A 84 12.26 21.53 -3.62
C LEU A 84 13.53 21.14 -4.39
N LEU A 85 13.66 19.88 -4.81
CA LEU A 85 14.77 19.41 -5.65
C LEU A 85 14.80 20.09 -7.01
N ARG A 86 13.64 20.20 -7.67
CA ARG A 86 13.54 20.90 -8.96
C ARG A 86 13.87 22.38 -8.82
N GLN A 87 13.37 23.03 -7.77
CA GLN A 87 13.67 24.42 -7.48
C GLN A 87 15.18 24.62 -7.28
N ARG A 88 15.85 23.76 -6.49
CA ARG A 88 17.31 23.84 -6.29
C ARG A 88 18.12 23.60 -7.57
N LEU A 89 17.72 22.63 -8.40
CA LEU A 89 18.38 22.36 -9.68
C LEU A 89 18.21 23.52 -10.68
N THR A 90 17.07 24.20 -10.66
CA THR A 90 16.84 25.41 -11.48
C THR A 90 17.53 26.66 -10.92
N SER A 91 17.78 26.71 -9.61
CA SER A 91 18.42 27.83 -8.92
C SER A 91 19.96 27.73 -8.88
N GLY A 92 20.55 26.62 -9.33
CA GLY A 92 22.00 26.47 -9.46
C GLY A 92 22.75 26.30 -8.13
N ASP A 93 22.06 25.98 -7.03
CA ASP A 93 22.72 25.77 -5.73
C ASP A 93 23.46 24.42 -5.69
N PRO A 94 24.66 24.36 -5.07
CA PRO A 94 25.46 23.15 -5.03
C PRO A 94 24.78 22.04 -4.21
N VAL A 95 24.88 20.82 -4.74
CA VAL A 95 24.43 19.58 -4.11
C VAL A 95 25.21 19.39 -2.81
N LEU A 96 24.53 19.46 -1.67
CA LEU A 96 25.12 19.06 -0.39
C LEU A 96 25.40 17.57 -0.44
N GLU A 97 26.69 17.22 -0.43
CA GLU A 97 27.17 15.87 -0.18
C GLU A 97 26.54 15.36 1.11
N THR A 98 25.64 14.38 0.96
CA THR A 98 25.13 13.62 2.10
C THR A 98 26.22 12.62 2.46
N ARG A 99 27.03 12.96 3.47
CA ARG A 99 27.84 11.95 4.15
C ARG A 99 26.90 10.99 4.89
N VAL A 100 27.15 9.71 4.66
CA VAL A 100 26.48 8.52 5.21
C VAL A 100 26.42 8.58 6.74
#